data_AF-A0A2W1D944-F1
#
_entry.id   AF-A0A2W1D944-F1
#
_cell.length_a   1.000
_cell.length_b   1.000
_cell.length_c   1.000
_cell.angle_alpha   90.00
_cell.angle_beta   90.00
_cell.angle_gamma   90.00
#
_symmetry.space_group_name_H-M   'P 1'
#
loop_
_entity.id
_entity.type
_entity.pdbx_description
1 polymer ?
#
loop_
_entity_poly.entity_id
_entity_poly.type
_entity_poly.pdbx_seq_one_letter_code
_entity_poly.pdbx_strand_id
1 'polypeptide(L)'
;MVRTWWSLHALESLLSSITGRPNIIPNEDITTPLPSAIPEVQVPGVIATANSRFLDADSNLNLLTQRAISGLYTQRRSPPSWEYIQQTIVSLVADLEKWAAECIPQLNQETWNFTHEQQREMFLLKLQYYRLRILTTRPSLRRIERCYEAGTDDYNSLDQSVADACIQAAQDVASLLAAESNPAALYEKGPWWSIVHNIMQSLAVLMNAIACSTSFRDPSKKSVAAVHQLANWLRVMRETNSLAARAYQVVYSIVKTSDPSVWVDIADAFPDEMTMVVQQPASVPFDPKYLPWPGKEQSSDALFRYELDDFGNYHFHML
;
A
#
# COMPACT_ATOMS: atom_id res chain seq x y z
N MET A 1 -24.93 -0.11 15.42
CA MET A 1 -24.07 1.03 15.85
C MET A 1 -22.59 0.61 15.93
N VAL A 2 -22.23 -0.46 16.65
CA VAL A 2 -20.82 -0.92 16.76
C VAL A 2 -20.16 -1.29 15.44
N ARG A 3 -20.82 -2.06 14.56
CA ARG A 3 -20.27 -2.38 13.23
C ARG A 3 -19.97 -1.13 12.38
N THR A 4 -20.88 -0.15 12.43
CA THR A 4 -20.71 1.15 11.76
C THR A 4 -19.52 1.92 12.31
N TRP A 5 -19.36 1.93 13.64
CA TRP A 5 -18.23 2.58 14.29
C TRP A 5 -16.89 1.94 13.86
N TRP A 6 -16.78 0.61 13.89
CA TRP A 6 -15.58 -0.10 13.44
C TRP A 6 -15.31 0.08 11.94
N SER A 7 -16.35 0.19 11.10
CA SER A 7 -16.19 0.50 9.68
C SER A 7 -15.61 1.91 9.45
N LEU A 8 -16.07 2.89 10.23
CA LEU A 8 -15.53 4.25 10.18
C LEU A 8 -14.09 4.30 10.70
N HIS A 9 -13.80 3.58 11.78
CA HIS A 9 -12.45 3.44 12.34
C HIS A 9 -11.48 2.80 11.34
N ALA A 10 -11.92 1.75 10.64
CA ALA A 10 -11.14 1.09 9.59
C ALA A 10 -10.84 2.05 8.43
N LEU A 11 -11.85 2.80 7.97
CA LEU A 11 -11.68 3.80 6.92
C LEU A 11 -10.70 4.91 7.34
N GLU A 12 -10.83 5.42 8.56
CA GLU A 12 -9.95 6.46 9.09
C GLU A 12 -8.50 5.97 9.23
N SER A 13 -8.32 4.76 9.77
CA SER A 13 -6.99 4.12 9.90
C SER A 13 -6.32 3.95 8.54
N LEU A 14 -7.11 3.53 7.55
CA LEU A 14 -6.66 3.38 6.18
C LEU A 14 -6.29 4.72 5.53
N LEU A 15 -7.14 5.74 5.64
CA LEU A 15 -6.85 7.06 5.08
C LEU A 15 -5.64 7.71 5.76
N SER A 16 -5.51 7.57 7.08
CA SER A 16 -4.33 8.03 7.83
C SER A 16 -3.05 7.36 7.33
N SER A 17 -3.08 6.04 7.12
CA SER A 17 -1.95 5.28 6.54
C SER A 17 -1.58 5.75 5.13
N ILE A 18 -2.57 5.98 4.26
CA ILE A 18 -2.35 6.40 2.87
C ILE A 18 -1.79 7.82 2.79
N THR A 19 -2.32 8.72 3.64
CA THR A 19 -2.06 10.16 3.54
C THR A 19 -0.98 10.65 4.48
N GLY A 20 -0.47 9.79 5.36
CA GLY A 20 0.52 10.13 6.39
C GLY A 20 -0.02 11.04 7.49
N ARG A 21 -1.35 11.15 7.63
CA ARG A 21 -1.98 11.95 8.68
C ARG A 21 -1.92 11.21 10.02
N PRO A 22 -1.77 11.92 11.14
CA PRO A 22 -1.90 11.32 12.46
C PRO A 22 -3.34 10.87 12.69
N ASN A 23 -3.51 9.82 13.50
CA ASN A 23 -4.84 9.31 13.85
C ASN A 23 -5.63 10.36 14.65
N ILE A 24 -6.90 10.54 14.29
CA ILE A 24 -7.81 11.46 15.00
C ILE A 24 -8.21 10.91 16.38
N ILE A 25 -8.42 9.59 16.48
CA ILE A 25 -8.85 8.91 17.71
C ILE A 25 -7.73 7.97 18.13
N PRO A 26 -7.09 8.20 19.28
CA PRO A 26 -6.06 7.30 19.80
C PRO A 26 -6.69 6.02 20.37
N ASN A 27 -5.95 4.92 20.35
CA ASN A 27 -6.50 3.61 20.69
C ASN A 27 -7.03 3.54 22.14
N GLU A 28 -6.40 4.27 23.06
CA GLU A 28 -6.79 4.34 24.48
C GLU A 28 -8.18 4.96 24.70
N ASP A 29 -8.67 5.78 23.78
CA ASP A 29 -9.98 6.44 23.88
C ASP A 29 -11.10 5.60 23.26
N ILE A 30 -10.77 4.44 22.67
CA ILE A 30 -11.75 3.53 22.07
C ILE A 30 -12.43 2.72 23.18
N THR A 31 -13.66 3.10 23.51
CA THR A 31 -14.53 2.39 24.46
C THR A 31 -15.53 1.44 23.79
N THR A 32 -15.59 1.46 22.45
CA THR A 32 -16.49 0.60 21.68
C THR A 32 -16.04 -0.86 21.79
N PRO A 33 -16.92 -1.80 22.20
CA PRO A 33 -16.54 -3.20 22.30
C PRO A 33 -16.31 -3.81 20.91
N LEU A 34 -15.55 -4.92 20.84
CA LEU A 34 -15.35 -5.65 19.59
C LEU A 34 -16.68 -6.15 18.99
N PRO A 35 -16.80 -6.25 17.66
CA PRO A 35 -18.01 -6.71 16.99
C PRO A 35 -18.63 -8.01 17.55
N SER A 36 -17.82 -8.99 17.96
CA SER A 36 -18.31 -10.25 18.55
C SER A 36 -18.88 -10.13 19.98
N ALA A 37 -18.59 -9.05 20.71
CA ALA A 37 -19.06 -8.86 22.08
C ALA A 37 -20.54 -8.50 22.17
N ILE A 38 -21.19 -8.18 21.04
CA ILE A 38 -22.63 -7.93 20.99
C ILE A 38 -23.34 -9.22 20.59
N PRO A 39 -24.32 -9.70 21.39
CA PRO A 39 -25.18 -10.79 20.98
C PRO A 39 -25.87 -10.41 19.66
N GLU A 40 -25.57 -11.16 18.59
CA GLU A 40 -26.29 -11.00 17.33
C GLU A 40 -27.78 -11.27 17.61
N VAL A 41 -28.64 -10.33 17.22
CA VAL A 41 -30.09 -10.58 17.23
C VAL A 41 -30.31 -11.75 16.27
N GLN A 42 -30.62 -12.93 16.83
CA GLN A 42 -30.91 -14.12 16.06
C GLN A 42 -32.19 -13.87 15.27
N VAL A 43 -32.04 -13.40 14.03
CA VAL A 43 -33.12 -13.42 13.06
C VAL A 43 -33.26 -14.88 12.61
N PRO A 44 -34.41 -15.54 12.82
CA PRO A 44 -34.59 -16.94 12.41
C PRO A 44 -34.30 -17.09 10.91
N GLY A 45 -33.28 -17.89 10.56
CA GLY A 45 -32.91 -18.19 9.17
C GLY A 45 -31.57 -17.63 8.68
N VAL A 46 -30.88 -16.76 9.45
CA VAL A 46 -29.55 -16.25 9.08
C VAL A 46 -28.50 -16.75 10.07
N ILE A 47 -27.64 -17.68 9.63
CA ILE A 47 -26.49 -18.16 10.41
C ILE A 47 -25.43 -17.05 10.41
N ALA A 48 -25.45 -16.18 11.42
CA ALA A 48 -24.69 -14.93 11.45
C ALA A 48 -23.24 -15.05 12.01
N THR A 49 -22.79 -16.26 12.36
CA THR A 49 -21.52 -16.48 13.09
C THR A 49 -20.22 -16.20 12.31
N ALA A 50 -20.26 -16.15 10.97
CA ALA A 50 -19.06 -15.93 10.15
C ALA A 50 -18.61 -14.45 10.13
N ASN A 51 -19.55 -13.50 10.09
CA ASN A 51 -19.26 -12.07 9.93
C ASN A 51 -18.48 -11.50 11.12
N SER A 52 -18.78 -11.94 12.34
CA SER A 52 -18.23 -11.30 13.54
C SER A 52 -16.74 -11.61 13.74
N ARG A 53 -16.24 -12.78 13.31
CA ARG A 53 -14.79 -13.09 13.39
C ARG A 53 -13.96 -12.27 12.42
N PHE A 54 -14.43 -12.11 11.18
CA PHE A 54 -13.77 -11.25 10.19
C PHE A 54 -13.71 -9.80 10.69
N LEU A 55 -14.84 -9.28 11.19
CA LEU A 55 -14.92 -7.91 11.70
C LEU A 55 -14.00 -7.69 12.91
N ASP A 56 -13.89 -8.66 13.82
CA ASP A 56 -12.93 -8.58 14.93
C ASP A 56 -11.49 -8.59 14.42
N ALA A 57 -11.17 -9.47 13.46
CA ALA A 57 -9.83 -9.58 12.89
C ALA A 57 -9.42 -8.29 12.18
N ASP A 58 -10.30 -7.71 11.36
CA ASP A 58 -10.10 -6.41 10.70
C ASP A 58 -9.96 -5.28 11.74
N SER A 59 -10.84 -5.23 12.75
CA SER A 59 -10.77 -4.25 13.84
C SER A 59 -9.39 -4.26 14.52
N ASN A 60 -8.88 -5.45 14.84
CA ASN A 60 -7.56 -5.62 15.45
C ASN A 60 -6.41 -5.15 14.53
N LEU A 61 -6.47 -5.43 13.23
CA LEU A 61 -5.48 -4.91 12.27
C LEU A 61 -5.51 -3.38 12.18
N ASN A 62 -6.69 -2.77 12.22
CA ASN A 62 -6.80 -1.31 12.20
C ASN A 62 -6.24 -0.69 13.48
N LEU A 63 -6.47 -1.28 14.65
CA LEU A 63 -5.83 -0.87 15.90
C LEU A 63 -4.29 -0.96 15.82
N LEU A 64 -3.74 -2.03 15.26
CA LEU A 64 -2.29 -2.17 15.05
C LEU A 64 -1.77 -1.15 14.03
N THR A 65 -2.55 -0.84 12.99
CA THR A 65 -2.22 0.19 12.00
C THR A 65 -2.11 1.57 12.66
N GLN A 66 -3.06 1.92 13.52
CA GLN A 66 -2.99 3.19 14.27
C GLN A 66 -1.77 3.24 15.20
N ARG A 67 -1.47 2.14 15.91
CA ARG A 67 -0.24 2.04 16.73
C ARG A 67 1.02 2.22 15.90
N ALA A 68 1.08 1.64 14.69
CA ALA A 68 2.20 1.82 13.78
C ALA A 68 2.35 3.27 13.32
N ILE A 69 1.26 3.93 12.93
CA ILE A 69 1.27 5.35 12.53
C ILE A 69 1.75 6.23 13.70
N SER A 70 1.15 6.09 14.88
CA SER A 70 1.51 6.87 16.07
C SER A 70 2.93 6.62 16.55
N GLY A 71 3.38 5.36 16.51
CA GLY A 71 4.69 4.93 16.99
C GLY A 71 5.84 5.30 16.07
N LEU A 72 5.64 5.16 14.75
CA LEU A 72 6.73 5.22 13.77
C LEU A 72 6.68 6.46 12.85
N TYR A 73 5.50 7.04 12.60
CA TYR A 73 5.32 8.03 11.53
C TYR A 73 4.83 9.40 12.01
N THR A 74 4.18 9.48 13.17
CA THR A 74 3.73 10.77 13.72
C THR A 74 4.92 11.67 14.07
N GLN A 75 4.91 12.89 13.55
CA GLN A 75 5.92 13.90 13.86
C GLN A 75 5.91 14.27 15.33
N ARG A 76 7.10 14.34 15.94
CA ARG A 76 7.31 14.67 17.36
C ARG A 76 8.16 15.92 17.47
N ARG A 77 8.03 16.65 18.59
CA ARG A 77 8.85 17.84 18.89
C ARG A 77 10.36 17.52 18.93
N SER A 78 10.70 16.30 19.32
CA SER A 78 12.07 15.77 19.24
C SER A 78 12.02 14.44 18.48
N PRO A 79 12.88 14.22 17.47
CA PRO A 79 12.92 12.95 16.76
C PRO A 79 13.31 11.83 17.73
N PRO A 80 12.61 10.67 17.68
CA PRO A 80 12.98 9.53 18.50
C PRO A 80 14.36 8.98 18.10
N SER A 81 15.06 8.34 19.04
CA SER A 81 16.28 7.60 18.72
C SER A 81 15.97 6.41 17.81
N TRP A 82 16.98 5.96 17.04
CA TRP A 82 16.82 4.75 16.22
C TRP A 82 16.49 3.52 17.08
N GLU A 83 17.09 3.41 18.25
CA GLU A 83 16.81 2.33 19.20
C GLU A 83 15.32 2.26 19.58
N TYR A 84 14.69 3.40 19.85
CA TYR A 84 13.25 3.46 20.13
C TYR A 84 12.42 3.02 18.92
N ILE A 85 12.79 3.46 17.72
CA ILE A 85 12.12 3.05 16.48
C ILE A 85 12.24 1.53 16.29
N GLN A 86 13.45 0.98 16.42
CA GLN A 86 13.71 -0.46 16.26
C GLN A 86 12.92 -1.29 17.28
N GLN A 87 12.88 -0.88 18.56
CA GLN A 87 12.06 -1.54 19.59
C GLN A 87 10.56 -1.49 19.25
N THR A 88 10.08 -0.34 18.76
CA THR A 88 8.68 -0.18 18.34
C THR A 88 8.35 -1.10 17.16
N ILE A 89 9.24 -1.21 16.18
CA ILE A 89 9.09 -2.14 15.04
C ILE A 89 9.01 -3.58 15.52
N VAL A 90 9.96 -4.03 16.36
CA VAL A 90 9.99 -5.41 16.87
C VAL A 90 8.70 -5.75 17.61
N SER A 91 8.20 -4.85 18.46
CA SER A 91 6.93 -5.03 19.17
C SER A 91 5.75 -5.13 18.21
N LEU A 92 5.64 -4.23 17.23
CA LEU A 92 4.53 -4.22 16.27
C LEU A 92 4.54 -5.43 15.35
N VAL A 93 5.72 -5.87 14.90
CA VAL A 93 5.87 -7.08 14.08
C VAL A 93 5.48 -8.32 14.88
N ALA A 94 5.91 -8.42 16.15
CA ALA A 94 5.50 -9.54 17.01
C ALA A 94 3.98 -9.59 17.23
N ASP A 95 3.35 -8.44 17.50
CA ASP A 95 1.89 -8.35 17.64
C ASP A 95 1.17 -8.73 16.33
N LEU A 96 1.70 -8.32 15.18
CA LEU A 96 1.14 -8.64 13.86
C LEU A 96 1.27 -10.13 13.51
N GLU A 97 2.42 -10.75 13.78
CA GLU A 97 2.63 -12.19 13.55
C GLU A 97 1.74 -13.03 14.47
N LYS A 98 1.58 -12.61 15.74
CA LYS A 98 0.63 -13.24 16.65
C LYS A 98 -0.80 -13.16 16.10
N TRP A 99 -1.21 -11.97 15.66
CA TRP A 99 -2.52 -11.78 15.04
C TRP A 99 -2.70 -12.69 13.81
N ALA A 100 -1.67 -12.81 12.97
CA ALA A 100 -1.73 -13.63 11.75
C ALA A 100 -1.86 -15.12 12.08
N ALA A 101 -1.14 -15.62 13.09
CA ALA A 101 -1.25 -17.01 13.54
C ALA A 101 -2.66 -17.35 14.06
N GLU A 102 -3.33 -16.40 14.69
CA GLU A 102 -4.69 -16.57 15.23
C GLU A 102 -5.78 -16.43 14.15
N CYS A 103 -5.64 -15.46 13.24
CA CYS A 103 -6.69 -15.07 12.29
C CYS A 103 -6.51 -15.65 10.88
N ILE A 104 -5.27 -15.99 10.49
CA ILE A 104 -4.92 -16.53 9.16
C ILE A 104 -4.07 -17.81 9.34
N PRO A 105 -4.63 -18.90 9.90
CA PRO A 105 -3.87 -20.12 10.22
C PRO A 105 -3.26 -20.83 9.00
N GLN A 106 -3.57 -20.39 7.78
CA GLN A 106 -3.03 -20.89 6.52
C GLN A 106 -2.72 -19.74 5.55
N LEU A 107 -1.73 -18.89 5.87
CA LEU A 107 -1.27 -17.80 4.99
C LEU A 107 -0.95 -18.33 3.56
N ASN A 108 -0.47 -19.58 3.46
CA ASN A 108 0.04 -20.20 2.23
C ASN A 108 -0.65 -21.53 1.79
N GLN A 109 -1.79 -21.94 2.37
CA GLN A 109 -2.51 -23.14 1.90
C GLN A 109 -3.86 -22.78 1.27
N GLU A 110 -4.10 -23.36 0.10
CA GLU A 110 -5.37 -23.30 -0.61
C GLU A 110 -6.25 -24.50 -0.28
N THR A 111 -7.55 -24.26 -0.45
CA THR A 111 -8.59 -25.25 -0.73
C THR A 111 -9.07 -26.12 0.43
N TRP A 112 -10.00 -25.56 1.20
CA TRP A 112 -11.18 -26.30 1.64
C TRP A 112 -12.42 -25.44 1.36
N ASN A 113 -13.34 -25.92 0.51
CA ASN A 113 -14.70 -25.43 0.18
C ASN A 113 -15.19 -24.10 0.82
N PHE A 114 -14.46 -22.99 0.61
CA PHE A 114 -14.86 -21.68 1.12
C PHE A 114 -16.01 -21.10 0.29
N THR A 115 -16.95 -20.43 0.94
CA THR A 115 -17.93 -19.59 0.24
C THR A 115 -17.22 -18.39 -0.40
N HIS A 116 -17.84 -17.78 -1.40
CA HIS A 116 -17.31 -16.57 -2.03
C HIS A 116 -17.05 -15.44 -1.02
N GLU A 117 -17.92 -15.31 -0.02
CA GLU A 117 -17.80 -14.33 1.08
C GLU A 117 -16.54 -14.61 1.93
N GLN A 118 -16.31 -15.86 2.31
CA GLN A 118 -15.13 -16.25 3.09
C GLN A 118 -13.82 -16.05 2.31
N GLN A 119 -13.83 -16.33 1.01
CA GLN A 119 -12.69 -16.04 0.12
C GLN A 119 -12.38 -14.55 0.09
N ARG A 120 -13.42 -13.73 -0.04
CA ARG A 120 -13.30 -12.26 -0.02
C ARG A 120 -12.77 -11.75 1.33
N GLU A 121 -13.35 -12.20 2.44
CA GLU A 121 -12.89 -11.85 3.79
C GLU A 121 -11.41 -12.20 3.99
N MET A 122 -11.02 -13.42 3.63
CA MET A 122 -9.63 -13.88 3.73
C MET A 122 -8.69 -13.05 2.84
N PHE A 123 -9.10 -12.74 1.61
CA PHE A 123 -8.33 -11.91 0.70
C PHE A 123 -8.09 -10.51 1.29
N LEU A 124 -9.12 -9.88 1.84
CA LEU A 124 -9.02 -8.56 2.48
C LEU A 124 -8.08 -8.58 3.69
N LEU A 125 -8.20 -9.59 4.56
CA LEU A 125 -7.32 -9.74 5.72
C LEU A 125 -5.86 -9.95 5.33
N LYS A 126 -5.59 -10.82 4.35
CA LYS A 126 -4.21 -11.03 3.83
C LYS A 126 -3.63 -9.74 3.27
N LEU A 127 -4.41 -9.02 2.46
CA LEU A 127 -3.96 -7.76 1.87
C LEU A 127 -3.65 -6.71 2.94
N GLN A 128 -4.51 -6.57 3.96
CA GLN A 128 -4.29 -5.62 5.06
C GLN A 128 -3.10 -6.03 5.94
N TYR A 129 -2.92 -7.33 6.20
CA TYR A 129 -1.74 -7.86 6.88
C TYR A 129 -0.44 -7.47 6.17
N TYR A 130 -0.33 -7.73 4.85
CA TYR A 130 0.89 -7.39 4.11
C TYR A 130 1.14 -5.89 4.05
N ARG A 131 0.08 -5.08 3.93
CA ARG A 131 0.20 -3.61 3.98
C ARG A 131 0.72 -3.12 5.32
N LEU A 132 0.18 -3.65 6.42
CA LEU A 132 0.66 -3.29 7.75
C LEU A 132 2.10 -3.79 7.96
N ARG A 133 2.43 -4.98 7.46
CA ARG A 133 3.80 -5.51 7.50
C ARG A 133 4.77 -4.62 6.74
N ILE A 134 4.40 -4.14 5.55
CA ILE A 134 5.19 -3.14 4.81
C ILE A 134 5.31 -1.86 5.65
N LEU A 135 4.20 -1.34 6.18
CA LEU A 135 4.19 -0.12 6.99
C LEU A 135 5.09 -0.22 8.23
N THR A 136 5.10 -1.33 8.96
CA THR A 136 5.90 -1.47 10.19
C THR A 136 7.38 -1.70 9.90
N THR A 137 7.72 -2.36 8.79
CA THR A 137 9.10 -2.74 8.46
C THR A 137 9.85 -1.72 7.60
N ARG A 138 9.12 -0.85 6.89
CA ARG A 138 9.68 0.17 5.98
C ARG A 138 10.72 1.11 6.61
N PRO A 139 10.66 1.50 7.90
CA PRO A 139 11.71 2.36 8.46
C PRO A 139 13.12 1.75 8.38
N SER A 140 13.26 0.43 8.51
CA SER A 140 14.57 -0.25 8.35
C SER A 140 15.04 -0.27 6.90
N LEU A 141 14.12 -0.45 5.94
CA LEU A 141 14.43 -0.29 4.51
C LEU A 141 14.97 1.13 4.21
N ARG A 142 14.30 2.16 4.73
CA ARG A 142 14.73 3.56 4.59
C ARG A 142 16.06 3.86 5.28
N ARG A 143 16.37 3.17 6.39
CA ARG A 143 17.67 3.31 7.05
C ARG A 143 18.79 2.81 6.16
N ILE A 144 18.63 1.63 5.55
CA ILE A 144 19.64 1.03 4.67
C ILE A 144 19.83 1.88 3.40
N GLU A 145 18.74 2.37 2.80
CA GLU A 145 18.81 3.31 1.67
C GLU A 145 19.62 4.56 2.00
N ARG A 146 19.38 5.19 3.15
CA ARG A 146 20.17 6.36 3.58
C ARG A 146 21.63 6.03 3.86
N CYS A 147 21.91 4.84 4.39
CA CYS A 147 23.29 4.39 4.59
C CYS A 147 23.99 4.20 3.24
N TYR A 148 23.31 3.60 2.27
CA TYR A 148 23.80 3.46 0.90
C TYR A 148 24.07 4.82 0.23
N GLU A 149 23.13 5.76 0.31
CA GLU A 149 23.30 7.13 -0.21
C GLU A 149 24.48 7.88 0.43
N ALA A 150 24.71 7.64 1.73
CA ALA A 150 25.80 8.25 2.49
C ALA A 150 27.14 7.50 2.36
N GLY A 151 27.16 6.32 1.71
CA GLY A 151 28.34 5.46 1.65
C GLY A 151 28.78 4.92 3.02
N THR A 152 27.84 4.70 3.93
CA THR A 152 28.07 4.17 5.28
C THR A 152 27.42 2.80 5.46
N ASP A 153 27.92 2.03 6.43
CA ASP A 153 27.33 0.77 6.88
C ASP A 153 26.76 0.89 8.30
N ASP A 154 26.16 2.04 8.63
CA ASP A 154 25.57 2.30 9.97
C ASP A 154 24.21 1.61 10.12
N TYR A 155 24.16 0.29 9.91
CA TYR A 155 22.98 -0.53 10.15
C TYR A 155 23.41 -1.92 10.64
N ASN A 156 22.53 -2.58 11.39
CA ASN A 156 22.85 -3.88 11.97
C ASN A 156 22.08 -5.03 11.28
N SER A 157 22.35 -6.26 11.68
CA SER A 157 21.70 -7.45 11.11
C SER A 157 20.19 -7.50 11.35
N LEU A 158 19.69 -6.87 12.43
CA LEU A 158 18.26 -6.75 12.68
C LEU A 158 17.63 -5.77 11.69
N ASP A 159 18.27 -4.63 11.40
CA ASP A 159 17.82 -3.69 10.38
C ASP A 159 17.71 -4.37 9.01
N GLN A 160 18.72 -5.16 8.64
CA GLN A 160 18.71 -5.95 7.41
C GLN A 160 17.55 -6.94 7.38
N SER A 161 17.38 -7.74 8.44
CA SER A 161 16.31 -8.75 8.53
C SER A 161 14.91 -8.12 8.42
N VAL A 162 14.69 -6.98 9.07
CA VAL A 162 13.43 -6.24 9.00
C VAL A 162 13.21 -5.66 7.59
N ALA A 163 14.25 -5.13 6.96
CA ALA A 163 14.14 -4.62 5.59
C ALA A 163 13.86 -5.75 4.58
N ASP A 164 14.50 -6.90 4.72
CA ASP A 164 14.24 -8.09 3.91
C ASP A 164 12.79 -8.56 4.09
N ALA A 165 12.25 -8.50 5.31
CA ALA A 165 10.84 -8.79 5.58
C ALA A 165 9.89 -7.77 4.94
N CYS A 166 10.30 -6.51 4.78
CA CYS A 166 9.56 -5.49 4.02
C CYS A 166 9.47 -5.85 2.54
N ILE A 167 10.61 -6.23 1.94
CA ILE A 167 10.71 -6.66 0.54
C ILE A 167 9.87 -7.91 0.31
N GLN A 168 9.97 -8.91 1.19
CA GLN A 168 9.18 -10.13 1.11
C GLN A 168 7.68 -9.83 1.17
N ALA A 169 7.23 -8.96 2.07
CA ALA A 169 5.81 -8.59 2.14
C ALA A 169 5.31 -7.93 0.83
N ALA A 170 6.14 -7.12 0.16
CA ALA A 170 5.80 -6.56 -1.15
C ALA A 170 5.72 -7.62 -2.26
N GLN A 171 6.62 -8.61 -2.24
CA GLN A 171 6.57 -9.79 -3.13
C GLN A 171 5.32 -10.66 -2.86
N ASP A 172 4.93 -10.79 -1.60
CA ASP A 172 3.75 -11.56 -1.20
C ASP A 172 2.46 -10.86 -1.66
N VAL A 173 2.40 -9.53 -1.67
CA VAL A 173 1.29 -8.78 -2.31
C VAL A 173 1.21 -9.10 -3.80
N ALA A 174 2.34 -9.12 -4.51
CA ALA A 174 2.33 -9.51 -5.92
C ALA A 174 1.80 -10.95 -6.07
N SER A 175 2.33 -11.89 -5.29
CA SER A 175 1.88 -13.29 -5.30
C SER A 175 0.38 -13.44 -5.01
N LEU A 176 -0.15 -12.70 -4.04
CA LEU A 176 -1.58 -12.67 -3.71
C LEU A 176 -2.43 -12.18 -4.88
N LEU A 177 -1.96 -11.16 -5.61
CA LEU A 177 -2.64 -10.66 -6.81
C LEU A 177 -2.43 -11.56 -8.03
N ALA A 178 -1.44 -12.46 -8.02
CA ALA A 178 -1.16 -13.38 -9.13
C ALA A 178 -2.20 -14.50 -9.23
N ALA A 179 -2.74 -14.88 -8.07
CA ALA A 179 -3.78 -15.90 -7.95
C ALA A 179 -5.08 -15.50 -8.66
N GLU A 180 -5.30 -14.20 -8.87
CA GLU A 180 -6.44 -13.69 -9.63
C GLU A 180 -6.02 -13.45 -11.08
N SER A 181 -6.77 -14.00 -12.04
CA SER A 181 -6.48 -13.83 -13.47
C SER A 181 -7.29 -12.71 -14.15
N ASN A 182 -8.28 -12.14 -13.46
CA ASN A 182 -9.24 -11.20 -14.04
C ASN A 182 -9.39 -9.94 -13.16
N PRO A 183 -9.23 -8.72 -13.72
CA PRO A 183 -9.51 -7.47 -13.01
C PRO A 183 -10.91 -7.38 -12.41
N ALA A 184 -11.93 -7.97 -13.06
CA ALA A 184 -13.29 -7.99 -12.51
C ALA A 184 -13.34 -8.78 -11.19
N ALA A 185 -12.72 -9.97 -11.15
CA ALA A 185 -12.64 -10.78 -9.94
C ALA A 185 -11.85 -10.07 -8.83
N LEU A 186 -10.79 -9.35 -9.20
CA LEU A 186 -10.03 -8.51 -8.27
C LEU A 186 -10.88 -7.38 -7.68
N TYR A 187 -11.75 -6.74 -8.47
CA TYR A 187 -12.65 -5.69 -7.97
C TYR A 187 -13.81 -6.25 -7.13
N GLU A 188 -14.30 -7.45 -7.43
CA GLU A 188 -15.36 -8.12 -6.66
C GLU A 188 -14.87 -8.60 -5.29
N LYS A 189 -13.66 -9.18 -5.23
CA LYS A 189 -13.06 -9.68 -3.99
C LYS A 189 -12.27 -8.61 -3.23
N GLY A 190 -11.63 -7.70 -3.93
CA GLY A 190 -10.67 -6.75 -3.36
C GLY A 190 -11.28 -5.40 -2.98
N PRO A 191 -10.49 -4.54 -2.32
CA PRO A 191 -10.88 -3.17 -2.02
C PRO A 191 -10.70 -2.32 -3.28
N TRP A 192 -11.68 -2.35 -4.18
CA TRP A 192 -11.60 -1.73 -5.52
C TRP A 192 -11.10 -0.28 -5.53
N TRP A 193 -11.40 0.49 -4.48
CA TRP A 193 -11.04 1.90 -4.38
C TRP A 193 -9.59 2.15 -3.92
N SER A 194 -8.96 1.21 -3.21
CA SER A 194 -7.59 1.35 -2.66
C SER A 194 -6.56 0.40 -3.28
N ILE A 195 -6.98 -0.49 -4.19
CA ILE A 195 -6.10 -1.50 -4.78
C ILE A 195 -4.89 -0.89 -5.51
N VAL A 196 -5.07 0.24 -6.20
CA VAL A 196 -3.96 0.95 -6.88
C VAL A 196 -2.93 1.44 -5.87
N HIS A 197 -3.36 1.93 -4.70
CA HIS A 197 -2.43 2.33 -3.64
C HIS A 197 -1.63 1.13 -3.13
N ASN A 198 -2.25 -0.03 -2.97
CA ASN A 198 -1.57 -1.23 -2.50
C ASN A 198 -0.52 -1.70 -3.51
N ILE A 199 -0.87 -1.68 -4.80
CA ILE A 199 0.08 -1.98 -5.89
C ILE A 199 1.25 -1.00 -5.88
N MET A 200 0.98 0.31 -5.80
CA MET A 200 2.02 1.34 -5.77
C MET A 200 2.91 1.27 -4.53
N GLN A 201 2.33 0.92 -3.37
CA GLN A 201 3.09 0.73 -2.13
C GLN A 201 4.09 -0.41 -2.26
N SER A 202 3.67 -1.55 -2.84
CA SER A 202 4.57 -2.68 -3.10
C SER A 202 5.60 -2.37 -4.19
N LEU A 203 5.20 -1.73 -5.29
CA LEU A 203 6.12 -1.30 -6.34
C LEU A 203 7.21 -0.37 -5.78
N ALA A 204 6.85 0.60 -4.94
CA ALA A 204 7.83 1.48 -4.31
C ALA A 204 8.86 0.70 -3.49
N VAL A 205 8.45 -0.29 -2.69
CA VAL A 205 9.38 -1.12 -1.91
C VAL A 205 10.30 -1.93 -2.82
N LEU A 206 9.74 -2.61 -3.83
CA LEU A 206 10.50 -3.47 -4.73
C LEU A 206 11.48 -2.69 -5.60
N MET A 207 11.07 -1.53 -6.13
CA MET A 207 11.93 -0.67 -6.92
C MET A 207 13.06 -0.06 -6.07
N ASN A 208 12.81 0.31 -4.81
CA ASN A 208 13.88 0.73 -3.90
C ASN A 208 14.89 -0.40 -3.65
N ALA A 209 14.42 -1.64 -3.46
CA ALA A 209 15.30 -2.78 -3.28
C ALA A 209 16.18 -3.04 -4.51
N ILE A 210 15.61 -2.95 -5.72
CA ILE A 210 16.35 -3.10 -6.99
C ILE A 210 17.39 -1.98 -7.15
N ALA A 211 17.03 -0.73 -6.85
CA ALA A 211 17.94 0.41 -6.93
C ALA A 211 19.14 0.29 -5.97
N CYS A 212 18.97 -0.36 -4.82
CA CYS A 212 20.00 -0.57 -3.80
C CYS A 212 20.55 -2.01 -3.81
N SER A 213 20.69 -2.64 -4.98
CA SER A 213 21.01 -4.07 -5.14
C SER A 213 22.30 -4.55 -4.47
N THR A 214 23.26 -3.67 -4.16
CA THR A 214 24.51 -4.02 -3.46
C THR A 214 24.34 -4.15 -1.95
N SER A 215 23.35 -3.46 -1.36
CA SER A 215 23.11 -3.44 0.09
C SER A 215 22.07 -4.46 0.53
N PHE A 216 21.23 -4.93 -0.39
CA PHE A 216 20.28 -6.01 -0.14
C PHE A 216 20.84 -7.32 -0.70
N ARG A 217 20.76 -8.40 0.09
CA ARG A 217 21.28 -9.72 -0.29
C ARG A 217 20.44 -10.29 -1.44
N ASP A 218 20.78 -9.87 -2.65
CA ASP A 218 20.13 -10.19 -3.91
C ASP A 218 18.60 -9.97 -3.86
N PRO A 219 18.10 -8.80 -4.33
CA PRO A 219 16.72 -8.66 -4.83
C PRO A 219 16.44 -9.57 -6.05
N SER A 220 17.16 -10.68 -6.22
CA SER A 220 16.73 -12.04 -6.57
C SER A 220 15.42 -12.00 -7.33
N LYS A 221 15.51 -12.18 -8.65
CA LYS A 221 14.49 -12.60 -9.65
C LYS A 221 13.01 -12.50 -9.26
N LYS A 222 12.61 -12.97 -8.08
CA LYS A 222 11.35 -12.66 -7.39
C LYS A 222 10.98 -11.17 -7.36
N SER A 223 11.87 -10.23 -6.99
CA SER A 223 11.49 -8.80 -6.95
C SER A 223 11.21 -8.26 -8.35
N VAL A 224 12.06 -8.61 -9.32
CA VAL A 224 11.87 -8.30 -10.74
C VAL A 224 10.53 -8.89 -11.25
N ALA A 225 10.28 -10.16 -10.98
CA ALA A 225 9.04 -10.83 -11.38
C ALA A 225 7.79 -10.18 -10.73
N ALA A 226 7.89 -9.81 -9.46
CA ALA A 226 6.83 -9.10 -8.74
C ALA A 226 6.57 -7.71 -9.35
N VAL A 227 7.62 -6.97 -9.71
CA VAL A 227 7.48 -5.68 -10.41
C VAL A 227 6.77 -5.87 -11.76
N HIS A 228 7.17 -6.86 -12.57
CA HIS A 228 6.51 -7.15 -13.85
C HIS A 228 5.02 -7.41 -13.66
N GLN A 229 4.70 -8.22 -12.67
CA GLN A 229 3.33 -8.60 -12.41
C GLN A 229 2.47 -7.41 -11.93
N LEU A 230 2.99 -6.59 -11.02
CA LEU A 230 2.31 -5.41 -10.51
C LEU A 230 2.19 -4.31 -11.58
N ALA A 231 3.21 -4.13 -12.42
CA ALA A 231 3.18 -3.22 -13.55
C ALA A 231 2.12 -3.66 -14.58
N ASN A 232 2.03 -4.96 -14.87
CA ASN A 232 1.00 -5.52 -15.74
C ASN A 232 -0.40 -5.29 -15.16
N TRP A 233 -0.59 -5.43 -13.85
CA TRP A 233 -1.86 -5.08 -13.20
C TRP A 233 -2.26 -3.63 -13.44
N LEU A 234 -1.35 -2.68 -13.21
CA LEU A 234 -1.62 -1.26 -13.50
C LEU A 234 -1.93 -1.02 -14.98
N ARG A 235 -1.20 -1.68 -15.89
CA ARG A 235 -1.43 -1.59 -17.34
C ARG A 235 -2.81 -2.10 -17.73
N VAL A 236 -3.25 -3.25 -17.22
CA VAL A 236 -4.58 -3.80 -17.52
C VAL A 236 -5.68 -2.92 -16.90
N MET A 237 -5.47 -2.43 -15.68
CA MET A 237 -6.46 -1.62 -14.98
C MET A 237 -6.63 -0.21 -15.58
N ARG A 238 -5.63 0.32 -16.29
CA ARG A 238 -5.65 1.69 -16.84
C ARG A 238 -6.84 1.95 -17.78
N GLU A 239 -7.31 0.91 -18.46
CA GLU A 239 -8.41 0.99 -19.43
C GLU A 239 -9.73 1.44 -18.79
N THR A 240 -9.90 1.18 -17.48
CA THR A 240 -11.13 1.51 -16.74
C THR A 240 -10.89 2.39 -15.52
N ASN A 241 -9.64 2.69 -15.17
CA ASN A 241 -9.27 3.40 -13.96
C ASN A 241 -8.19 4.47 -14.23
N SER A 242 -8.57 5.75 -14.17
CA SER A 242 -7.67 6.88 -14.41
C SER A 242 -6.56 7.01 -13.37
N LEU A 243 -6.78 6.56 -12.12
CA LEU A 243 -5.74 6.50 -11.10
C LEU A 243 -4.70 5.42 -11.45
N ALA A 244 -5.13 4.27 -11.97
CA ALA A 244 -4.22 3.23 -12.44
C ALA A 244 -3.41 3.70 -13.66
N ALA A 245 -4.02 4.44 -14.58
CA ALA A 245 -3.31 5.05 -15.72
C ALA A 245 -2.20 5.99 -15.27
N ARG A 246 -2.48 6.90 -14.32
CA ARG A 246 -1.46 7.79 -13.75
C ARG A 246 -0.38 7.03 -12.99
N ALA A 247 -0.77 6.03 -12.21
CA ALA A 247 0.16 5.18 -11.47
C ALA A 247 1.13 4.44 -12.40
N TYR A 248 0.61 3.82 -13.47
CA TYR A 248 1.44 3.17 -14.49
C TYR A 248 2.42 4.17 -15.12
N GLN A 249 1.94 5.36 -15.49
CA GLN A 249 2.77 6.39 -16.09
C GLN A 249 3.92 6.85 -15.19
N VAL A 250 3.68 7.01 -13.88
CA VAL A 250 4.74 7.37 -12.92
C VAL A 250 5.85 6.32 -12.92
N VAL A 251 5.48 5.04 -12.86
CA VAL A 251 6.45 3.94 -12.83
C VAL A 251 7.18 3.81 -14.16
N TYR A 252 6.44 3.93 -15.28
CA TYR A 252 7.01 3.97 -16.63
C TYR A 252 8.06 5.07 -16.76
N SER A 253 7.75 6.30 -16.33
CA SER A 253 8.69 7.42 -16.36
C SER A 253 9.94 7.11 -15.53
N ILE A 254 9.81 6.60 -14.31
CA ILE A 254 10.97 6.25 -13.47
C ILE A 254 11.89 5.27 -14.21
N VAL A 255 11.34 4.21 -14.79
CA VAL A 255 12.12 3.17 -15.49
C VAL A 255 12.77 3.68 -16.77
N LYS A 256 12.09 4.57 -17.51
CA LYS A 256 12.55 5.03 -18.83
C LYS A 256 13.42 6.28 -18.80
N THR A 257 13.26 7.16 -17.82
CA THR A 257 13.98 8.45 -17.77
C THR A 257 15.10 8.48 -16.73
N SER A 258 15.10 7.58 -15.75
CA SER A 258 16.20 7.47 -14.77
C SER A 258 17.36 6.65 -15.34
N ASP A 259 18.43 6.44 -14.56
CA ASP A 259 19.60 5.65 -14.98
C ASP A 259 19.17 4.26 -15.55
N PRO A 260 19.34 4.03 -16.86
CA PRO A 260 18.89 2.78 -17.50
C PRO A 260 19.61 1.55 -16.97
N SER A 261 20.82 1.69 -16.43
CA SER A 261 21.63 0.57 -15.93
C SER A 261 21.02 -0.07 -14.67
N VAL A 262 20.25 0.69 -13.89
CA VAL A 262 19.57 0.23 -12.68
C VAL A 262 18.34 -0.61 -13.02
N TRP A 263 17.66 -0.28 -14.12
CA TRP A 263 16.35 -0.83 -14.44
C TRP A 263 16.35 -1.85 -15.59
N VAL A 264 17.54 -2.28 -16.04
CA VAL A 264 17.70 -3.21 -17.18
C VAL A 264 16.81 -4.45 -17.03
N ASP A 265 16.77 -5.04 -15.84
CA ASP A 265 16.04 -6.29 -15.59
C ASP A 265 14.51 -6.12 -15.55
N ILE A 266 14.00 -4.88 -15.47
CA ILE A 266 12.56 -4.58 -15.44
C ILE A 266 12.06 -3.75 -16.63
N ALA A 267 12.96 -3.30 -17.51
CA ALA A 267 12.64 -2.38 -18.59
C ALA A 267 11.68 -2.97 -19.62
N ASP A 268 11.69 -4.29 -19.80
CA ASP A 268 10.84 -5.03 -20.74
C ASP A 268 9.37 -5.09 -20.30
N ALA A 269 9.06 -4.96 -19.01
CA ALA A 269 7.68 -4.80 -18.54
C ALA A 269 7.02 -3.47 -18.97
N PHE A 270 7.83 -2.53 -19.47
CA PHE A 270 7.42 -1.21 -19.93
C PHE A 270 7.81 -1.05 -21.41
N PRO A 271 7.10 -1.69 -22.36
CA PRO A 271 7.40 -1.53 -23.77
C PRO A 271 7.22 -0.07 -24.21
N ASP A 272 7.98 0.35 -25.23
CA ASP A 272 7.85 1.68 -25.84
C ASP A 272 6.52 1.77 -26.61
N GLU A 273 5.42 1.90 -25.86
CA GLU A 273 4.13 2.23 -26.41
C GLU A 273 4.20 3.69 -26.88
N MET A 274 3.85 3.92 -28.14
CA MET A 274 3.83 5.21 -28.83
C MET A 274 3.45 6.35 -27.88
N THR A 275 4.46 7.14 -27.50
CA THR A 275 4.45 8.31 -26.62
C THR A 275 3.09 8.55 -25.95
N MET A 276 2.89 8.00 -24.74
CA MET A 276 1.79 8.43 -23.88
C MET A 276 2.07 9.88 -23.44
N VAL A 277 1.84 10.82 -24.35
CA VAL A 277 1.64 12.23 -24.03
C VAL A 277 0.54 12.23 -22.98
N VAL A 278 0.82 12.84 -21.84
CA VAL A 278 -0.17 13.12 -20.81
C VAL A 278 -1.36 13.76 -21.50
N GLN A 279 -2.42 12.99 -21.77
CA GLN A 279 -3.71 13.59 -21.98
C GLN A 279 -4.07 14.16 -20.62
N GLN A 280 -3.86 15.48 -20.46
CA GLN A 280 -4.58 16.22 -19.44
C GLN A 280 -6.03 15.76 -19.52
N PRO A 281 -6.67 15.42 -18.39
CA PRO A 281 -8.08 15.07 -18.41
C PRO A 281 -8.79 16.15 -19.22
N ALA A 282 -9.57 15.75 -20.23
CA ALA A 282 -10.36 16.70 -21.00
C ALA A 282 -11.02 17.65 -20.00
N SER A 283 -10.85 18.96 -20.19
CA SER A 283 -11.43 19.97 -19.32
C SER A 283 -12.95 19.79 -19.35
N VAL A 284 -13.47 18.94 -18.49
CA VAL A 284 -14.91 18.80 -18.32
C VAL A 284 -15.33 20.13 -17.72
N PRO A 285 -16.24 20.89 -18.34
CA PRO A 285 -16.77 22.09 -17.71
C PRO A 285 -17.49 21.64 -16.43
N PHE A 286 -16.83 21.80 -15.28
CA PHE A 286 -17.41 21.51 -13.99
C PHE A 286 -18.56 22.49 -13.75
N ASP A 287 -19.75 21.96 -13.45
CA ASP A 287 -20.91 22.78 -13.11
C ASP A 287 -20.61 23.50 -11.78
N PRO A 288 -20.54 24.84 -11.77
CA PRO A 288 -20.11 25.63 -10.61
C PRO A 288 -21.00 25.44 -9.38
N LYS A 289 -22.20 24.86 -9.53
CA LYS A 289 -23.08 24.54 -8.38
C LYS A 289 -22.54 23.42 -7.46
N TYR A 290 -21.53 22.66 -7.90
CA TYR A 290 -20.89 21.61 -7.12
C TYR A 290 -19.54 22.02 -6.51
N LEU A 291 -19.14 23.30 -6.64
CA LEU A 291 -17.95 23.82 -5.96
C LEU A 291 -18.29 24.10 -4.48
N PRO A 292 -17.57 23.50 -3.52
CA PRO A 292 -17.86 23.65 -2.09
C PRO A 292 -17.48 25.02 -1.51
N TRP A 293 -16.91 25.94 -2.31
CA TRP A 293 -16.48 27.26 -1.87
C TRP A 293 -16.69 28.30 -2.99
N PRO A 294 -17.04 29.57 -2.67
CA PRO A 294 -17.28 30.61 -3.66
C PRO A 294 -16.00 30.91 -4.44
N GLY A 295 -15.95 30.43 -5.69
CA GLY A 295 -14.79 30.50 -6.58
C GLY A 295 -14.38 31.93 -6.92
N LYS A 296 -13.29 32.39 -6.31
CA LYS A 296 -12.46 33.50 -6.78
C LYS A 296 -10.96 33.18 -6.73
N GLU A 297 -10.59 31.91 -6.79
CA GLU A 297 -9.20 31.50 -6.99
C GLU A 297 -9.07 30.90 -8.38
N GLN A 298 -8.14 31.45 -9.18
CA GLN A 298 -7.75 30.87 -10.46
C GLN A 298 -7.28 29.44 -10.22
N SER A 299 -7.71 28.52 -11.10
CA SER A 299 -7.27 27.13 -11.09
C SER A 299 -5.75 27.04 -10.88
N SER A 300 -5.31 26.33 -9.84
CA SER A 300 -3.89 26.05 -9.60
C SER A 300 -3.34 24.96 -10.53
N ASP A 301 -3.89 24.80 -11.74
CA ASP A 301 -3.42 23.86 -12.78
C ASP A 301 -2.01 24.21 -13.30
N ALA A 302 -1.38 25.26 -12.80
CA ALA A 302 -0.08 25.76 -13.24
C ALA A 302 1.08 25.52 -12.26
N LEU A 303 1.02 24.51 -11.38
CA LEU A 303 2.18 24.19 -10.53
C LEU A 303 3.31 23.44 -11.26
N PHE A 304 2.99 22.80 -12.39
CA PHE A 304 3.95 22.01 -13.17
C PHE A 304 3.78 22.30 -14.66
N ARG A 305 4.85 22.77 -15.30
CA ARG A 305 4.89 22.96 -16.75
C ARG A 305 5.73 21.86 -17.37
N TYR A 306 5.14 21.14 -18.33
CA TYR A 306 5.83 20.14 -19.13
C TYR A 306 6.33 20.81 -20.41
N GLU A 307 7.64 20.93 -20.57
CA GLU A 307 8.22 21.28 -21.86
C GLU A 307 8.89 20.05 -22.46
N LEU A 308 8.49 19.73 -23.69
CA LEU A 308 9.27 18.85 -24.55
C LEU A 308 10.37 19.70 -25.19
N ASP A 309 11.61 19.25 -25.11
CA ASP A 309 12.66 19.78 -25.98
C ASP A 309 12.51 19.22 -27.41
N ASP A 310 13.22 19.83 -28.36
CA ASP A 310 13.23 19.42 -29.78
C ASP A 310 13.77 17.99 -29.99
N PHE A 311 14.27 17.33 -28.93
CA PHE A 311 14.75 15.95 -28.93
C PHE A 311 13.79 14.97 -28.23
N GLY A 312 12.62 15.44 -27.78
CA GLY A 312 11.57 14.60 -27.20
C GLY A 312 11.76 14.25 -25.72
N ASN A 313 12.69 14.92 -25.02
CA ASN A 313 12.86 14.74 -23.57
C ASN A 313 11.96 15.70 -22.80
N TYR A 314 11.37 15.22 -21.71
CA TYR A 314 10.58 16.04 -20.81
C TYR A 314 11.47 16.68 -19.75
N HIS A 315 11.47 18.01 -19.70
CA HIS A 315 12.12 18.77 -18.62
C HIS A 315 11.11 19.15 -17.55
N PHE A 316 11.51 18.96 -16.28
CA PHE A 316 10.67 19.23 -15.12
C PHE A 316 10.95 20.61 -14.55
N HIS A 317 9.95 21.50 -14.57
CA HIS A 317 10.03 22.81 -13.95
C HIS A 317 8.92 22.99 -12.92
N MET A 318 9.33 23.35 -11.70
CA MET A 318 8.44 23.91 -10.69
C MET A 318 8.30 25.41 -11.01
N LEU A 319 7.07 25.90 -11.12
CA LEU A 319 6.80 27.35 -11.20
C LEU A 319 6.85 27.97 -9.80
#